data_AF-A0A822ZM21-F1
#
_entry.id   AF-A0A822ZM21-F1
#
_cell.length_a   1.000
_cell.length_b   1.000
_cell.length_c   1.000
_cell.angle_alpha   90.00
_cell.angle_beta   90.00
_cell.angle_gamma   90.00
#
_symmetry.space_group_name_H-M   'P 1'
#
loop_
_entity.id
_entity.type
_entity.pdbx_description
1 polymer ?
#
loop_
_entity_poly.entity_id
_entity_poly.type
_entity_poly.pdbx_seq_one_letter_code
_entity_poly.pdbx_strand_id
1 'polypeptide(L)'
;MGPMPVYLWTIPMFHCNGWCLTWGVAAEGGTNVCLRHVSAKGIFDSICLHKVTHMGGAPTVLNMLVNAPSSERKTLPHKVEMMTGAAPPPSEILFKMEELGFGVTHSYGLTETYGPGTVCTWKPE
;
A
#
# COMPACT_ATOMS: atom_id res chain seq x y z
N MET A 1 -1.22 -0.02 -12.04
CA MET A 1 -0.82 -1.40 -11.66
C MET A 1 -0.63 -2.17 -12.95
N GLY A 2 0.54 -2.77 -13.16
CA GLY A 2 0.83 -3.57 -14.35
C GLY A 2 0.27 -5.00 -14.23
N PRO A 3 0.51 -5.86 -15.23
CA PRO A 3 0.04 -7.25 -15.21
C PRO A 3 0.70 -8.05 -14.06
N MET A 4 -0.01 -9.06 -13.58
CA MET A 4 0.42 -10.01 -12.54
C MET A 4 0.88 -9.35 -11.22
N PRO A 5 0.14 -8.39 -10.63
CA PRO A 5 0.55 -7.73 -9.41
C PRO A 5 0.49 -8.69 -8.22
N VAL A 6 1.49 -8.62 -7.32
CA VAL A 6 1.37 -9.20 -5.97
C VAL A 6 0.93 -8.09 -5.02
N TYR A 7 -0.31 -8.13 -4.57
CA TYR A 7 -0.95 -7.08 -3.77
C TYR A 7 -1.10 -7.50 -2.31
N LEU A 8 -0.54 -6.73 -1.38
CA LEU A 8 -0.66 -6.96 0.06
C LEU A 8 -1.83 -6.17 0.66
N TRP A 9 -2.75 -6.88 1.29
CA TRP A 9 -3.89 -6.30 1.98
C TRP A 9 -3.52 -5.92 3.41
N THR A 10 -3.48 -4.61 3.67
CA THR A 10 -3.32 -4.03 5.02
C THR A 10 -4.51 -3.17 5.46
N ILE A 11 -5.56 -3.14 4.64
CA ILE A 11 -6.84 -2.50 4.92
C ILE A 11 -7.97 -3.51 4.75
N PRO A 12 -9.08 -3.39 5.50
CA PRO A 12 -10.16 -4.36 5.42
C PRO A 12 -10.80 -4.42 4.02
N MET A 13 -10.99 -5.64 3.52
CA MET A 13 -11.54 -5.88 2.18
C MET A 13 -13.06 -5.59 2.07
N PHE A 14 -13.74 -5.25 3.18
CA PHE A 14 -15.15 -4.87 3.16
C PHE A 14 -15.37 -3.37 2.87
N HIS A 15 -14.32 -2.54 2.83
CA HIS A 15 -14.43 -1.16 2.35
C HIS A 15 -14.56 -1.13 0.82
N CYS A 16 -15.01 0.01 0.24
CA CYS A 16 -15.14 0.16 -1.21
C CYS A 16 -13.86 -0.21 -1.98
N ASN A 17 -12.70 0.08 -1.42
CA ASN A 17 -11.42 -0.37 -1.96
C ASN A 17 -11.34 -1.89 -2.15
N GLY A 18 -11.75 -2.68 -1.15
CA GLY A 18 -11.74 -4.14 -1.25
C GLY A 18 -12.80 -4.70 -2.19
N TRP A 19 -13.93 -4.00 -2.31
CA TRP A 19 -14.97 -4.27 -3.32
C TRP A 19 -14.53 -4.03 -4.76
N CYS A 20 -13.46 -3.27 -5.00
CA CYS A 20 -12.95 -3.02 -6.34
C CYS A 20 -11.58 -3.67 -6.59
N LEU A 21 -10.58 -3.41 -5.76
CA LEU A 21 -9.20 -3.85 -6.01
C LEU A 21 -8.99 -5.36 -5.87
N THR A 22 -9.77 -6.08 -5.07
CA THR A 22 -9.65 -7.56 -5.03
C THR A 22 -9.91 -8.17 -6.41
N TRP A 23 -10.94 -7.66 -7.08
CA TRP A 23 -11.30 -8.06 -8.44
C TRP A 23 -10.37 -7.44 -9.48
N GLY A 24 -9.91 -6.21 -9.28
CA GLY A 24 -8.90 -5.58 -10.13
C GLY A 24 -7.59 -6.38 -10.17
N VAL A 25 -7.11 -6.84 -9.01
CA VAL A 25 -5.93 -7.73 -8.92
C VAL A 25 -6.19 -9.02 -9.70
N ALA A 26 -7.37 -9.64 -9.54
CA ALA A 26 -7.71 -10.85 -10.27
C ALA A 26 -7.80 -10.63 -11.80
N ALA A 27 -8.36 -9.50 -12.24
CA ALA A 27 -8.47 -9.13 -13.65
C ALA A 27 -7.09 -8.95 -14.31
N GLU A 28 -6.10 -8.46 -13.55
CA GLU A 28 -4.70 -8.36 -13.99
C GLU A 28 -3.92 -9.68 -13.82
N GLY A 29 -4.57 -10.78 -13.41
CA GLY A 29 -3.92 -12.07 -13.15
C GLY A 29 -3.05 -12.12 -11.88
N GLY A 30 -3.21 -11.15 -11.00
CA GLY A 30 -2.40 -10.96 -9.81
C GLY A 30 -2.73 -11.89 -8.64
N THR A 31 -1.92 -11.75 -7.58
CA THR A 31 -2.04 -12.49 -6.32
C THR A 31 -2.43 -11.56 -5.18
N ASN A 32 -3.47 -11.94 -4.43
CA ASN A 32 -3.86 -11.27 -3.19
C ASN A 32 -3.16 -11.92 -1.99
N VAL A 33 -2.31 -11.17 -1.30
CA VAL A 33 -1.66 -11.59 -0.04
C VAL A 33 -2.41 -10.94 1.12
N CYS A 34 -2.99 -11.75 2.00
CA CYS A 34 -3.87 -11.26 3.06
C CYS A 34 -3.24 -11.43 4.44
N LEU A 35 -3.23 -10.36 5.24
CA LEU A 35 -2.84 -10.41 6.64
C LEU A 35 -4.07 -10.48 7.53
N ARG A 36 -4.09 -11.44 8.47
CA ARG A 36 -5.10 -11.50 9.52
C ARG A 36 -4.95 -10.35 10.52
N HIS A 37 -3.70 -10.02 10.85
CA HIS A 37 -3.34 -8.93 11.74
C HIS A 37 -2.27 -8.07 11.06
N VAL A 38 -2.52 -6.77 10.97
CA VAL A 38 -1.60 -5.83 10.34
C VAL A 38 -0.59 -5.36 11.39
N SER A 39 0.69 -5.60 11.13
CA SER A 39 1.82 -5.13 11.94
C SER A 39 2.98 -4.77 11.02
N ALA A 40 3.90 -3.92 11.47
CA ALA A 40 5.08 -3.55 10.69
C ALA A 40 5.90 -4.79 10.31
N LYS A 41 6.25 -5.62 11.30
CA LYS A 41 6.92 -6.91 11.06
C LYS A 41 6.19 -7.77 10.02
N GLY A 42 4.87 -7.94 10.15
CA GLY A 42 4.07 -8.76 9.25
C GLY A 42 4.07 -8.23 7.81
N ILE A 43 4.07 -6.91 7.64
CA ILE A 43 4.18 -6.25 6.34
C ILE A 43 5.57 -6.50 5.74
N PHE A 44 6.65 -6.16 6.46
CA PHE A 44 8.01 -6.36 5.96
C PHE A 44 8.31 -7.83 5.65
N ASP A 45 7.91 -8.76 6.52
CA ASP A 45 8.04 -10.20 6.29
C ASP A 45 7.32 -10.62 5.00
N SER A 46 6.08 -10.17 4.82
CA SER A 46 5.26 -10.53 3.65
C SER A 46 5.80 -9.95 2.35
N ILE A 47 6.34 -8.72 2.39
CA ILE A 47 6.98 -8.11 1.23
C ILE A 47 8.16 -8.96 0.77
N CYS A 48 9.05 -9.33 1.68
CA CYS A 48 10.22 -10.15 1.35
C CYS A 48 9.82 -11.56 0.90
N LEU A 49 8.88 -12.21 1.59
CA LEU A 49 8.48 -13.59 1.32
C LEU A 49 7.72 -13.74 0.00
N HIS A 50 6.74 -12.88 -0.23
CA HIS A 50 5.82 -12.99 -1.37
C HIS A 50 6.22 -12.11 -2.56
N LYS A 51 7.29 -11.32 -2.42
CA LYS A 51 7.72 -10.33 -3.43
C LYS A 51 6.60 -9.35 -3.75
N VAL A 52 5.95 -8.82 -2.71
CA VAL A 52 4.84 -7.85 -2.83
C VAL A 52 5.29 -6.68 -3.70
N THR A 53 4.44 -6.31 -4.66
CA THR A 53 4.70 -5.21 -5.60
C THR A 53 3.85 -3.98 -5.29
N HIS A 54 2.63 -4.21 -4.79
CA HIS A 54 1.65 -3.17 -4.53
C HIS A 54 1.00 -3.39 -3.17
N MET A 55 0.58 -2.32 -2.51
CA MET A 55 -0.26 -2.40 -1.34
C MET A 55 -1.11 -1.14 -1.17
N GLY A 56 -2.18 -1.24 -0.39
CA GLY A 56 -2.95 -0.09 0.07
C GLY A 56 -2.80 0.03 1.58
N GLY A 57 -2.78 1.25 2.10
CA GLY A 57 -2.78 1.48 3.54
C GLY A 57 -3.21 2.90 3.91
N ALA A 58 -3.95 3.01 5.01
CA ALA A 58 -4.30 4.31 5.59
C ALA A 58 -3.04 5.03 6.12
N PRO A 59 -3.09 6.35 6.38
CA PRO A 59 -1.97 7.08 6.98
C PRO A 59 -1.44 6.46 8.30
N THR A 60 -2.27 5.74 9.04
CA THR A 60 -1.86 4.97 10.23
C THR A 60 -0.89 3.83 9.89
N VAL A 61 -1.06 3.16 8.76
CA VAL A 61 -0.15 2.10 8.27
C VAL A 61 1.20 2.71 7.88
N LEU A 62 1.20 3.85 7.18
CA LEU A 62 2.44 4.55 6.82
C LEU A 62 3.21 4.96 8.08
N ASN A 63 2.52 5.57 9.05
CA ASN A 63 3.12 5.92 10.34
C ASN A 63 3.69 4.71 11.08
N MET A 64 2.97 3.58 11.09
CA MET A 64 3.45 2.35 11.70
C MET A 64 4.74 1.83 11.04
N LEU A 65 4.84 1.87 9.71
CA LEU A 65 6.04 1.45 8.98
C LEU A 65 7.22 2.38 9.23
N VAL A 66 6.99 3.69 9.15
CA VAL A 66 8.01 4.74 9.39
C VAL A 66 8.57 4.68 10.81
N ASN A 67 7.74 4.31 11.79
CA ASN A 67 8.14 4.26 13.20
C ASN A 67 8.45 2.84 13.71
N ALA A 68 8.46 1.84 12.83
CA ALA A 68 8.76 0.46 13.21
C ALA A 68 10.16 0.37 13.85
N PRO A 69 10.38 -0.45 14.90
CA PRO A 69 11.72 -0.71 15.43
C PRO A 69 12.64 -1.30 14.36
N SER A 70 13.95 -1.06 14.45
CA SER A 70 14.93 -1.61 13.50
C SER A 70 14.92 -3.14 13.44
N SER A 71 14.55 -3.82 14.53
CA SER A 71 14.39 -5.27 14.61
C SER A 71 13.21 -5.81 13.80
N GLU A 72 12.22 -4.97 13.48
CA GLU A 72 11.05 -5.33 12.67
C GLU A 72 11.19 -4.89 11.21
N ARG A 73 12.07 -3.92 10.93
CA ARG A 73 12.31 -3.44 9.57
C ARG A 73 13.12 -4.44 8.76
N LYS A 74 12.85 -4.46 7.46
CA LYS A 74 13.67 -5.16 6.47
C LYS A 74 13.92 -4.25 5.28
N THR A 75 15.10 -4.36 4.69
CA THR A 75 15.38 -3.74 3.40
C THR A 75 14.45 -4.35 2.35
N LEU A 76 13.72 -3.50 1.62
CA LEU A 76 12.86 -3.98 0.56
C LEU A 76 13.70 -4.50 -0.60
N PRO A 77 13.39 -5.68 -1.16
CA PRO A 77 14.14 -6.24 -2.29
C PRO A 77 13.94 -5.43 -3.59
N HIS A 78 12.88 -4.63 -3.67
CA HIS A 78 12.52 -3.75 -4.78
C HIS A 78 11.56 -2.67 -4.28
N LYS A 79 11.29 -1.66 -5.12
CA LYS A 79 10.34 -0.59 -4.80
C LYS A 79 8.92 -1.16 -4.71
N VAL A 80 8.22 -0.89 -3.60
CA VAL A 80 6.82 -1.28 -3.41
C VAL A 80 5.92 -0.07 -3.59
N GLU A 81 4.96 -0.15 -4.50
CA GLU A 81 4.02 0.94 -4.75
C GLU A 81 2.85 0.87 -3.75
N MET A 82 2.66 1.94 -3.00
CA MET A 82 1.67 2.06 -1.94
C MET A 82 0.64 3.14 -2.28
N MET A 83 -0.64 2.78 -2.30
CA MET A 83 -1.73 3.73 -2.37
C MET A 83 -2.22 4.10 -0.98
N THR A 84 -2.33 5.39 -0.70
CA THR A 84 -2.89 5.94 0.54
C THR A 84 -4.04 6.89 0.23
N GLY A 85 -4.96 7.07 1.17
CA GLY A 85 -6.15 7.89 0.99
C GLY A 85 -6.93 8.06 2.28
N ALA A 86 -8.19 8.50 2.17
CA ALA A 86 -9.09 8.90 3.26
C ALA A 86 -8.65 10.16 4.03
N ALA A 87 -7.36 10.30 4.32
CA ALA A 87 -6.79 11.51 4.91
C ALA A 87 -5.40 11.79 4.30
N PRO A 88 -5.00 13.07 4.19
CA PRO A 88 -3.69 13.43 3.67
C PRO A 88 -2.59 12.94 4.64
N PRO A 89 -1.58 12.19 4.17
CA PRO A 89 -0.42 11.88 5.00
C PRO A 89 0.46 13.14 5.19
N PRO A 90 1.11 13.32 6.37
CA PRO A 90 2.09 14.38 6.55
C PRO A 90 3.26 14.22 5.57
N SER A 91 3.82 15.33 5.08
CA SER A 91 4.94 15.30 4.12
C SER A 91 6.16 14.56 4.66
N GLU A 92 6.48 14.72 5.95
CA GLU A 92 7.58 14.01 6.61
C GLU A 92 7.41 12.48 6.54
N ILE A 93 6.17 11.98 6.63
CA ILE A 93 5.88 10.55 6.50
C ILE A 93 6.11 10.09 5.06
N LEU A 94 5.75 10.89 4.06
CA LEU A 94 6.01 10.55 2.65
C LEU A 94 7.50 10.43 2.37
N PHE A 95 8.32 11.37 2.84
CA PHE A 95 9.78 11.31 2.67
C PHE A 95 10.39 10.08 3.33
N LYS A 96 10.01 9.78 4.58
CA LYS A 96 10.51 8.59 5.29
C LYS A 96 10.05 7.28 4.64
N MET A 97 8.85 7.26 4.04
CA MET A 97 8.39 6.09 3.28
C MET A 97 9.23 5.87 2.02
N GLU A 98 9.63 6.94 1.33
CA GLU A 98 10.55 6.88 0.19
C GLU A 98 11.94 6.36 0.59
N GLU A 99 12.50 6.84 1.72
CA GLU A 99 13.76 6.33 2.28
C GLU A 99 13.68 4.83 2.63
N LEU A 100 12.49 4.34 2.99
CA LEU A 100 12.24 2.92 3.24
C LEU A 100 12.04 2.11 1.94
N GLY A 101 12.07 2.74 0.76
CA GLY A 101 11.95 2.10 -0.54
C GLY A 101 10.51 1.98 -1.07
N PHE A 102 9.54 2.70 -0.48
CA PHE A 102 8.17 2.71 -0.98
C PHE A 102 7.93 3.86 -1.96
N GLY A 103 7.18 3.61 -3.04
CA GLY A 103 6.54 4.66 -3.82
C GLY A 103 5.16 4.96 -3.26
N VAL A 104 4.89 6.18 -2.81
CA VAL A 104 3.58 6.52 -2.24
C VAL A 104 2.77 7.36 -3.21
N THR A 105 1.56 6.90 -3.54
CA THR A 105 0.57 7.67 -4.29
C THR A 105 -0.61 8.00 -3.39
N HIS A 106 -0.89 9.28 -3.20
CA HIS A 106 -2.08 9.73 -2.49
C HIS A 106 -3.29 9.77 -3.43
N SER A 107 -4.41 9.24 -2.96
CA SER A 107 -5.66 9.12 -3.69
C SER A 107 -6.82 9.69 -2.88
N TYR A 108 -7.78 10.28 -3.58
CA TYR A 108 -9.05 10.73 -3.01
C TYR A 108 -10.20 9.94 -3.64
N GLY A 109 -11.14 9.53 -2.80
CA GLY A 109 -12.28 8.71 -3.21
C GLY A 109 -13.34 8.63 -2.12
N LEU A 110 -14.54 8.24 -2.52
CA LEU A 110 -15.70 8.06 -1.66
C LEU A 110 -16.28 6.66 -1.87
N THR A 111 -17.17 6.25 -0.97
CA THR A 111 -17.92 4.99 -1.16
C THR A 111 -18.84 5.11 -2.37
N GLU A 112 -19.47 6.27 -2.54
CA GLU A 112 -20.38 6.64 -3.63
C GLU A 112 -19.71 6.61 -5.00
N THR A 113 -18.38 6.71 -5.05
CA THR A 113 -17.56 6.64 -6.28
C THR A 113 -16.85 5.30 -6.44
N TYR A 114 -17.24 4.27 -5.68
CA TYR A 114 -16.59 2.95 -5.71
C TYR A 114 -15.08 3.00 -5.44
N GLY A 115 -14.61 3.91 -4.59
CA GLY A 115 -13.19 4.04 -4.25
C GLY A 115 -12.52 5.26 -4.90
N PRO A 116 -11.20 5.20 -5.15
CA PRO A 116 -10.42 6.33 -5.67
C PRO A 116 -10.98 6.91 -6.96
N GLY A 117 -11.33 8.21 -6.95
CA GLY A 117 -11.75 8.97 -8.12
C GLY A 117 -10.66 9.89 -8.67
N THR A 118 -9.75 10.36 -7.82
CA THR A 118 -8.60 11.18 -8.22
C THR A 118 -7.31 10.74 -7.51
N VAL A 119 -6.17 11.03 -8.13
CA VAL A 119 -4.85 10.74 -7.57
C VAL A 119 -3.95 11.97 -7.66
N CYS A 120 -3.08 12.15 -6.67
CA CYS A 120 -2.01 13.11 -6.71
C CYS A 120 -0.86 12.51 -7.54
N THR A 121 -0.86 12.77 -8.85
CA THR A 121 0.15 12.21 -9.75
C THR A 121 1.51 12.86 -9.51
N TRP A 122 2.56 12.04 -9.55
CA TRP A 122 3.93 12.52 -9.68
C TRP A 122 4.07 13.30 -10.99
N LYS A 123 4.70 14.47 -10.93
CA LYS A 123 5.04 15.26 -12.11
C LYS A 123 6.44 14.86 -12.57
N PRO A 124 6.71 14.78 -13.88
CA PRO A 124 8.07 14.72 -14.38
C PRO A 124 8.83 15.94 -13.86
N GLU A 125 10.08 15.74 -13.45
CA GLU A 125 11.03 16.82 -13.19
C GLU A 125 11.61 17.36 -14.49
#